data_AF-A0A1L7D2J7-F1
#
_entry.id   AF-A0A1L7D2J7-F1
#
_cell.length_a   1.000
_cell.length_b   1.000
_cell.length_c   1.000
_cell.angle_alpha   90.00
_cell.angle_beta   90.00
_cell.angle_gamma   90.00
#
_symmetry.space_group_name_H-M   'P 1'
#
loop_
_entity.id
_entity.type
_entity.pdbx_description
1 polymer ?
#
loop_
_entity_poly.entity_id
_entity_poly.type
_entity_poly.pdbx_seq_one_letter_code
_entity_poly.pdbx_strand_id
1 'polypeptide(L)'
;MEISVDLSVLMTKQDWDAAQPTLADKLRQVGVEAKSIALKLVSSPCSNSHVLTDEYMMKNSGPVPGEIYRVVINGTSDLPLARVASTVAEVLPVDGYWIGSAELGHTEFEPGADTEYCRW
;
A
#
# COMPACT_ATOMS: atom_id res chain seq x y z
N MET A 1 12.14 -13.93 9.85
CA MET A 1 11.35 -14.74 8.88
C MET A 1 11.28 -13.98 7.56
N GLU A 2 11.49 -14.63 6.41
CA GLU A 2 11.36 -13.96 5.11
C GLU A 2 9.88 -13.80 4.72
N ILE A 3 9.50 -12.60 4.30
CA ILE A 3 8.12 -12.20 4.07
C ILE A 3 7.97 -11.36 2.81
N SER A 4 6.78 -11.45 2.23
CA SER A 4 6.27 -10.48 1.29
C SER A 4 4.95 -9.92 1.80
N VAL A 5 4.78 -8.61 1.69
CA VAL A 5 3.57 -7.90 2.07
C VAL A 5 3.03 -7.22 0.83
N ASP A 6 1.78 -7.49 0.50
CA ASP A 6 1.11 -6.98 -0.70
C ASP A 6 -0.22 -6.35 -0.30
N LEU A 7 -0.26 -5.02 -0.37
CA LEU A 7 -1.39 -4.20 0.06
C LEU A 7 -1.87 -3.31 -1.08
N SER A 8 -3.17 -3.31 -1.34
CA SER A 8 -3.85 -2.18 -1.99
C SER A 8 -4.24 -1.16 -0.92
N VAL A 9 -3.97 0.11 -1.18
CA VAL A 9 -4.11 1.20 -0.22
C VAL A 9 -4.69 2.44 -0.89
N LEU A 10 -5.64 3.09 -0.24
CA LEU A 10 -6.17 4.40 -0.67
C LEU A 10 -5.33 5.49 -0.01
N MET A 11 -4.61 6.27 -0.80
CA MET A 11 -3.80 7.39 -0.32
C MET A 11 -3.63 8.47 -1.39
N THR A 12 -3.22 9.67 -1.00
CA THR A 12 -2.83 10.70 -1.96
C THR A 12 -1.37 10.53 -2.37
N LYS A 13 -1.01 11.01 -3.57
CA LYS A 13 0.40 11.06 -3.99
C LYS A 13 1.26 11.91 -3.05
N GLN A 14 0.71 13.01 -2.52
CA GLN A 14 1.40 13.87 -1.57
C GLN A 14 1.75 13.13 -0.27
N ASP A 15 0.83 12.32 0.24
CA ASP A 15 1.05 11.51 1.44
C ASP A 15 2.13 10.46 1.22
N TRP A 16 2.12 9.81 0.04
CA TRP A 16 3.19 8.90 -0.35
C TRP A 16 4.55 9.60 -0.42
N ASP A 17 4.64 10.71 -1.15
CA ASP A 17 5.89 11.45 -1.34
C ASP A 17 6.47 11.94 -0.01
N ALA A 18 5.62 12.28 0.97
CA ALA A 18 6.03 12.65 2.32
C ALA A 18 6.49 11.45 3.17
N ALA A 19 5.87 10.28 3.00
CA ALA A 19 6.17 9.09 3.79
C ALA A 19 7.39 8.31 3.26
N GLN A 20 7.56 8.21 1.94
CA GLN A 20 8.56 7.37 1.27
C GLN A 20 9.99 7.54 1.83
N PRO A 21 10.50 8.75 2.10
CA PRO A 21 11.88 8.92 2.57
C PRO A 21 12.16 8.28 3.94
N THR A 22 11.13 8.11 4.77
CA THR A 22 11.26 7.59 6.16
C THR A 22 10.64 6.20 6.33
N LEU A 23 10.03 5.66 5.27
CA LEU A 23 9.24 4.43 5.34
C LEU A 23 10.08 3.23 5.79
N ALA A 24 11.28 3.06 5.24
CA ALA A 24 12.17 1.96 5.63
C ALA A 24 12.54 2.00 7.12
N ASP A 25 12.86 3.18 7.65
CA ASP A 25 13.19 3.34 9.07
C ASP A 25 11.99 3.07 9.98
N LYS A 26 10.80 3.54 9.59
CA LYS A 26 9.56 3.26 10.35
C LYS A 26 9.20 1.78 10.33
N LEU A 27 9.34 1.10 9.19
CA LEU A 27 9.15 -0.35 9.07
C LEU A 27 10.10 -1.10 10.01
N ARG A 28 11.36 -0.67 10.06
CA ARG A 28 12.36 -1.24 10.95
C ARG A 28 11.99 -1.08 12.43
N GLN A 29 11.49 0.09 12.82
CA GLN A 29 11.03 0.36 14.19
C GLN A 29 9.88 -0.55 14.64
N VAL A 30 9.08 -1.06 13.70
CA VAL A 30 7.98 -1.99 13.98
C VAL A 30 8.35 -3.46 13.73
N GLY A 31 9.64 -3.78 13.50
CA GLY A 31 10.12 -5.15 13.35
C GLY A 31 10.01 -5.73 11.94
N VAL A 32 10.00 -4.87 10.92
CA VAL A 32 10.02 -5.24 9.49
C VAL A 32 11.25 -4.61 8.82
N GLU A 33 12.23 -5.43 8.45
CA GLU A 33 13.41 -5.01 7.69
C GLU A 33 13.12 -5.15 6.19
N ALA A 34 12.76 -4.04 5.54
CA ALA A 34 12.45 -4.01 4.13
C ALA A 34 13.71 -4.13 3.25
N LYS A 35 13.72 -5.11 2.34
CA LYS A 35 14.76 -5.27 1.30
C LYS A 35 14.36 -4.56 0.01
N SER A 36 13.08 -4.55 -0.32
CA SER A 36 12.53 -3.77 -1.44
C SER A 36 11.13 -3.26 -1.12
N ILE A 37 10.82 -2.08 -1.66
CA ILE A 37 9.51 -1.44 -1.56
C ILE A 37 9.13 -1.04 -2.98
N ALA A 38 8.03 -1.56 -3.48
CA ALA A 38 7.51 -1.27 -4.80
C ALA A 38 6.10 -0.66 -4.70
N LEU A 39 5.82 0.32 -5.57
CA LEU A 39 4.54 1.02 -5.62
C LEU A 39 4.03 1.00 -7.06
N LYS A 40 2.73 0.71 -7.25
CA LYS A 40 2.04 0.82 -8.53
C LYS A 40 0.67 1.46 -8.34
N LEU A 41 0.34 2.46 -9.16
CA LEU A 41 -1.03 2.98 -9.26
C LEU A 41 -1.91 1.90 -9.91
N VAL A 42 -3.00 1.51 -9.23
CA VAL A 42 -3.88 0.40 -9.67
C VAL A 42 -5.25 0.89 -10.09
N SER A 43 -5.76 1.92 -9.44
CA SER A 43 -7.01 2.57 -9.84
C SER A 43 -6.94 4.04 -9.48
N SER A 44 -7.36 4.86 -10.44
CA SER A 44 -7.60 6.28 -10.27
C SER A 44 -9.12 6.47 -10.18
N PRO A 45 -9.65 7.48 -9.48
CA PRO A 45 -11.09 7.74 -9.41
C PRO A 45 -11.76 7.94 -10.79
N CYS A 46 -10.98 8.14 -11.86
CA CYS A 46 -11.45 8.17 -13.25
C CYS A 46 -11.86 6.78 -13.80
N SER A 47 -11.41 5.65 -13.23
CA SER A 47 -11.67 4.30 -13.80
C SER A 47 -11.85 3.19 -12.75
N ASN A 48 -12.95 2.48 -12.93
CA ASN A 48 -13.38 1.26 -12.22
C ASN A 48 -13.58 1.40 -10.70
N SER A 49 -14.78 1.04 -10.23
CA SER A 49 -15.06 0.89 -8.80
C SER A 49 -14.05 -0.07 -8.16
N HIS A 50 -13.29 0.38 -7.19
CA HIS A 50 -12.41 -0.46 -6.36
C HIS A 50 -13.07 -0.66 -5.00
N VAL A 51 -12.86 -1.81 -4.37
CA VAL A 51 -13.49 -2.11 -3.06
C VAL A 51 -13.19 -1.04 -2.01
N LEU A 52 -11.98 -0.48 -2.02
CA LEU A 52 -11.59 0.60 -1.10
C LEU A 52 -12.28 1.94 -1.41
N THR A 53 -12.53 2.25 -2.69
CA THR A 53 -13.30 3.46 -3.04
C THR A 53 -14.76 3.28 -2.63
N ASP A 54 -15.32 2.09 -2.82
CA ASP A 54 -16.69 1.78 -2.42
C ASP A 54 -16.84 1.83 -0.89
N GLU A 55 -15.90 1.24 -0.14
CA GLU A 55 -15.88 1.29 1.32
C GLU A 55 -15.77 2.73 1.84
N TYR A 56 -14.90 3.55 1.23
CA TYR A 56 -14.78 4.97 1.58
C TYR A 56 -16.10 5.70 1.37
N MET A 57 -16.73 5.54 0.20
CA MET A 57 -17.99 6.21 -0.15
C MET A 57 -19.17 5.74 0.70
N MET A 58 -19.15 4.51 1.22
CA MET A 58 -20.18 4.03 2.16
C MET A 58 -20.04 4.65 3.55
N LYS A 59 -18.81 4.96 3.98
CA LYS A 59 -18.53 5.44 5.35
C LYS A 59 -18.46 6.96 5.47
N ASN A 60 -18.16 7.66 4.37
CA ASN A 60 -17.91 9.10 4.39
C ASN A 60 -18.86 9.85 3.45
N SER A 61 -19.16 11.09 3.82
CA SER A 61 -19.82 12.04 2.93
C SER A 61 -18.75 12.91 2.26
N GLY A 62 -18.50 12.68 0.97
CA GLY A 62 -17.53 13.48 0.21
C GLY A 62 -16.84 12.68 -0.90
N PRO A 63 -16.05 13.35 -1.76
CA PRO A 63 -15.26 12.68 -2.78
C PRO A 63 -14.16 11.82 -2.14
N VAL A 64 -13.76 10.76 -2.86
CA VAL A 64 -12.57 9.96 -2.52
C VAL A 64 -11.34 10.86 -2.58
N PRO A 65 -10.49 10.91 -1.53
CA PRO A 65 -9.43 11.92 -1.40
C PRO A 65 -8.18 11.62 -2.23
N GLY A 66 -8.03 10.39 -2.71
CA GLY A 66 -6.82 9.93 -3.38
C GLY A 66 -7.05 8.81 -4.38
N GLU A 67 -6.00 8.06 -4.64
CA GLU A 67 -5.97 6.97 -5.60
C GLU A 67 -5.64 5.65 -4.91
N ILE A 68 -5.86 4.54 -5.61
CA ILE A 68 -5.52 3.21 -5.11
C ILE A 68 -4.13 2.83 -5.61
N TYR A 69 -3.21 2.65 -4.68
CA TYR A 69 -1.87 2.15 -4.93
C TYR A 69 -1.76 0.70 -4.45
N ARG A 70 -1.02 -0.13 -5.17
CA ARG A 70 -0.51 -1.42 -4.69
C ARG A 70 0.92 -1.21 -4.20
N VAL A 71 1.13 -1.53 -2.93
CA VAL A 71 2.41 -1.49 -2.25
C VAL A 71 2.86 -2.93 -2.01
N VAL A 72 4.04 -3.29 -2.54
CA VAL A 72 4.68 -4.57 -2.26
C VAL A 72 5.97 -4.34 -1.49
N ILE A 73 6.08 -4.91 -0.30
CA ILE A 73 7.26 -4.85 0.55
C ILE A 73 7.79 -6.27 0.73
N ASN A 74 8.99 -6.51 0.20
CA ASN A 74 9.71 -7.76 0.44
C ASN A 74 10.80 -7.52 1.48
N GLY A 75 10.97 -8.47 2.40
CA GLY A 75 11.96 -8.30 3.45
C GLY A 75 11.98 -9.42 4.46
N THR A 76 12.36 -9.08 5.67
CA THR A 76 12.30 -9.97 6.81
C THR A 76 11.56 -9.35 7.98
N SER A 77 10.86 -10.15 8.77
CA SER A 77 10.21 -9.70 9.99
C SER A 77 10.40 -10.67 11.14
N ASP A 78 10.39 -10.11 12.35
CA ASP A 78 10.38 -10.83 13.62
C ASP A 78 8.95 -10.94 14.21
N LEU A 79 7.97 -10.37 13.53
CA LEU A 79 6.57 -10.44 13.91
C LEU A 79 5.95 -11.80 13.53
N PRO A 80 4.91 -12.25 14.25
CA PRO A 80 4.05 -13.33 13.77
C PRO A 80 3.43 -12.95 12.41
N LEU A 81 3.46 -13.86 11.43
CA LEU A 81 3.01 -13.60 10.05
C LEU A 81 1.63 -12.95 9.99
N ALA A 82 0.69 -13.43 10.83
CA ALA A 82 -0.67 -12.91 10.92
C ALA A 82 -0.79 -11.43 11.33
N ARG A 83 0.28 -10.81 11.87
CA ARG A 83 0.30 -9.39 12.23
C ARG A 83 1.09 -8.51 11.27
N VAL A 84 1.86 -9.11 10.36
CA VAL A 84 2.79 -8.36 9.50
C VAL A 84 2.03 -7.37 8.63
N ALA A 85 0.98 -7.81 7.93
CA ALA A 85 0.20 -6.95 7.02
C ALA A 85 -0.40 -5.73 7.73
N SER A 86 -1.05 -5.93 8.89
CA SER A 86 -1.64 -4.83 9.65
C SER A 86 -0.59 -3.88 10.20
N THR A 87 0.54 -4.41 10.68
CA THR A 87 1.63 -3.57 11.22
C THR A 87 2.27 -2.73 10.12
N VAL A 88 2.45 -3.29 8.92
CA VAL A 88 2.92 -2.53 7.75
C VAL A 88 1.91 -1.47 7.34
N ALA A 89 0.62 -1.80 7.33
CA ALA A 89 -0.43 -0.85 7.00
C ALA A 89 -0.48 0.35 7.97
N GLU A 90 -0.24 0.14 9.26
CA GLU A 90 -0.16 1.21 10.27
C GLU A 90 1.01 2.18 10.05
N VAL A 91 2.06 1.74 9.35
CA VAL A 91 3.22 2.58 9.01
C VAL A 91 3.00 3.38 7.71
N LEU A 92 2.20 2.84 6.80
CA LEU A 92 1.84 3.53 5.56
C LEU A 92 0.95 4.74 5.87
N PRO A 93 1.00 5.79 5.04
CA PRO A 93 0.16 6.97 5.22
C PRO A 93 -1.25 6.70 4.68
N VAL A 94 -1.92 5.72 5.27
CA VAL A 94 -3.28 5.33 4.90
C VAL A 94 -4.25 5.86 5.95
N ASP A 95 -5.33 6.50 5.51
CA ASP A 95 -6.44 6.90 6.39
C ASP A 95 -7.29 5.69 6.82
N GLY A 96 -6.64 4.55 7.10
CA GLY A 96 -7.27 3.29 7.49
C GLY A 96 -7.87 2.47 6.34
N TYR A 97 -7.74 2.91 5.09
CA TYR A 97 -8.29 2.21 3.92
C TYR A 97 -7.22 1.39 3.22
N TRP A 98 -7.17 0.09 3.54
CA TRP A 98 -6.27 -0.86 2.90
C TRP A 98 -6.87 -2.26 2.85
N ILE A 99 -6.44 -3.07 1.89
CA ILE A 99 -6.73 -4.49 1.80
C ILE A 99 -5.49 -5.21 1.31
N GLY A 100 -5.21 -6.40 1.85
CA GLY A 100 -4.06 -7.16 1.44
C GLY A 100 -3.65 -8.18 2.48
N SER A 101 -2.48 -8.76 2.29
CA SER A 101 -1.97 -9.80 3.17
C SER A 101 -0.44 -9.82 3.23
N ALA A 102 0.07 -10.66 4.12
CA ALA A 102 1.48 -10.99 4.20
C ALA A 102 1.65 -12.49 4.03
N GLU A 103 2.60 -12.87 3.19
CA GLU A 103 2.94 -14.26 2.90
C GLU A 103 4.42 -14.52 3.22
N LEU A 104 4.77 -15.81 3.33
CA LEU A 104 6.17 -16.21 3.47
C LEU A 104 6.86 -16.15 2.11
N GLY A 105 8.11 -15.69 2.11
CA GLY A 105 8.94 -15.67 0.89
C GLY A 105 8.98 -14.30 0.21
N HIS A 106 8.94 -14.30 -1.11
CA HIS A 106 9.17 -13.13 -1.93
C HIS A 106 8.12 -13.04 -3.05
N THR A 107 7.57 -11.86 -3.26
CA THR A 107 6.70 -11.57 -4.41
C THR A 107 7.51 -10.84 -5.46
N GLU A 108 7.64 -11.47 -6.63
CA GLU A 108 8.17 -10.82 -7.82
C GLU A 108 7.23 -9.68 -8.20
N PHE A 109 7.79 -8.47 -8.30
CA PHE A 109 7.05 -7.29 -8.69
C PHE A 109 7.37 -6.95 -10.13
N GLU A 110 6.46 -7.28 -11.05
CA GLU A 110 6.56 -6.78 -12.42
C GLU A 110 6.18 -5.29 -12.43
N PRO A 111 7.09 -4.37 -12.82
CA PRO A 111 6.70 -2.99 -13.04
C PRO A 111 5.62 -2.97 -14.13
N GLY A 112 4.43 -2.49 -13.77
CA GLY A 112 3.31 -2.41 -14.71
C GLY A 112 3.62 -1.43 -15.85
N ALA A 113 3.10 -1.73 -17.04
CA ALA A 113 3.03 -0.80 -18.15
C ALA A 113 2.40 0.54 -17.71
N ASP A 114 2.89 1.64 -18.29
CA ASP A 114 2.51 3.02 -17.99
C ASP A 114 1.01 3.18 -17.76
N THR A 115 0.64 3.72 -16.59
CA THR A 115 -0.74 4.11 -16.32
C THR A 115 -1.12 5.29 -17.19
N GLU A 116 -2.15 5.12 -18.02
CA GLU A 116 -2.78 6.21 -18.76
C GLU A 116 -3.32 7.27 -17.78
N TYR A 117 -2.67 8.42 -17.72
CA TYR A 117 -3.19 9.60 -17.03
C TYR A 117 -4.49 10.08 -17.70
N CYS A 118 -5.47 10.57 -16.94
CA CYS A 118 -6.69 11.17 -17.49
C CYS A 118 -6.26 12.34 -18.42
N ARG A 119 -6.42 12.15 -19.74
CA ARG A 119 -6.20 13.21 -20.75
C ARG A 119 -7.48 14.04 -20.83
N TRP A 120 -7.34 15.34 -20.55
CA TRP A 120 -8.35 16.37 -20.78
C TRP A 120 -8.26 16.87 -22.22
#